data_AF-A0AAX4FKK7-F1
#
_entry.id   AF-A0AAX4FKK7-F1
#
_cell.length_a   1.000
_cell.length_b   1.000
_cell.length_c   1.000
_cell.angle_alpha   90.00
_cell.angle_beta   90.00
_cell.angle_gamma   90.00
#
_symmetry.space_group_name_H-M   'P 1'
#
loop_
_entity.id
_entity.type
_entity.pdbx_description
1 polymer ?
#
loop_
_entity_poly.entity_id
_entity_poly.type
_entity_poly.pdbx_seq_one_letter_code
_entity_poly.pdbx_strand_id
1 'polypeptide(L)'
;MQLLAGQIKKSCTGDQLTNAYYCFYYKSRQGSDTGTIICGKHAAEHFLQLIGHAKLTMFNPLVSQGGTGGTGTNGTSQGAHKTWDAAAKQLHDSINFLVVCWSSPPGPALFDIKSRLEKFSDRPPLPSQVKAINTIIGKDVKKRTLSQMIGELAKKIP
;
A
#
# COMPACT_ATOMS: atom_id res chain seq x y z
N MET A 1 -1.67 -6.16 1.98
CA MET A 1 -2.45 -5.17 2.74
C MET A 1 -3.41 -5.91 3.65
N GLN A 2 -3.48 -5.52 4.92
CA GLN A 2 -4.51 -6.04 5.83
C GLN A 2 -5.85 -5.34 5.56
N LEU A 3 -6.93 -6.11 5.52
CA LEU A 3 -8.29 -5.60 5.45
C LEU A 3 -8.72 -5.18 6.85
N LEU A 4 -9.39 -4.03 6.94
CA LEU A 4 -9.88 -3.50 8.21
C LEU A 4 -11.31 -3.99 8.48
N ALA A 5 -11.65 -4.17 9.76
CA ALA A 5 -12.99 -4.60 10.16
C ALA A 5 -14.06 -3.66 9.57
N GLY A 6 -15.11 -4.24 8.99
CA GLY A 6 -16.19 -3.49 8.32
C GLY A 6 -15.88 -3.01 6.90
N GLN A 7 -14.71 -3.31 6.33
CA GLN A 7 -14.46 -3.11 4.89
C GLN A 7 -14.87 -4.35 4.08
N ILE A 8 -15.59 -4.14 2.98
CA ILE A 8 -15.84 -5.18 1.97
C ILE A 8 -15.01 -4.84 0.74
N LYS A 9 -14.00 -5.67 0.42
CA LYS A 9 -13.27 -5.61 -0.85
C LYS A 9 -13.52 -6.89 -1.64
N LYS A 10 -13.69 -6.77 -2.96
CA LYS A 10 -13.82 -7.91 -3.87
C LYS A 10 -12.48 -8.19 -4.54
N SER A 11 -12.17 -9.47 -4.77
CA SER A 11 -11.07 -9.89 -5.63
C SER A 11 -11.39 -9.62 -7.10
N CYS A 12 -10.39 -9.78 -7.97
CA CYS A 12 -10.55 -9.80 -9.42
C CYS A 12 -11.50 -10.91 -9.92
N THR A 13 -11.76 -11.93 -9.11
CA THR A 13 -12.74 -13.01 -9.39
C THR A 13 -14.13 -12.72 -8.81
N GLY A 14 -14.32 -11.59 -8.12
CA GLY A 14 -15.58 -11.21 -7.50
C GLY A 14 -15.77 -11.73 -6.07
N ASP A 15 -14.88 -12.58 -5.58
CA ASP A 15 -14.92 -13.14 -4.23
C ASP A 15 -14.68 -12.07 -3.16
N GLN A 16 -15.40 -12.18 -2.04
CA GLN A 16 -15.18 -11.27 -0.92
C GLN A 16 -13.88 -11.60 -0.20
N LEU A 17 -13.04 -10.58 -0.04
CA LEU A 17 -11.80 -10.65 0.72
C LEU A 17 -12.15 -10.43 2.18
N THR A 18 -11.66 -11.31 3.06
CA THR A 18 -12.09 -11.33 4.47
C THR A 18 -11.03 -10.87 5.46
N ASN A 19 -9.74 -10.96 5.11
CA ASN A 19 -8.66 -10.71 6.08
C ASN A 19 -7.47 -9.93 5.49
N ALA A 20 -6.92 -10.39 4.37
CA ALA A 20 -5.81 -9.71 3.71
C ALA A 20 -5.91 -9.83 2.19
N TYR A 21 -5.38 -8.82 1.51
CA TYR A 21 -5.39 -8.73 0.06
C TYR A 21 -4.08 -8.16 -0.47
N TYR A 22 -3.78 -8.52 -1.71
CA TYR A 22 -2.71 -7.95 -2.49
C TYR A 22 -3.27 -7.09 -3.60
N CYS A 23 -2.50 -6.09 -3.97
CA CYS A 23 -2.81 -5.13 -5.00
C CYS A 23 -1.62 -5.10 -5.96
N PHE A 24 -1.81 -5.63 -7.17
CA PHE A 24 -0.81 -5.67 -8.21
C PHE A 24 -1.16 -4.65 -9.28
N TYR A 25 -0.27 -3.70 -9.53
CA TYR A 25 -0.39 -2.81 -10.66
C TYR A 25 0.28 -3.45 -11.88
N TYR A 26 -0.37 -3.40 -13.04
CA TYR A 26 0.19 -3.88 -14.29
C TYR A 26 0.18 -2.80 -15.35
N LYS A 27 1.11 -2.95 -16.30
CA LYS A 27 1.18 -2.18 -17.54
C LYS A 27 1.38 -3.17 -18.68
N SER A 28 0.61 -3.00 -19.75
CA SER A 28 0.74 -3.80 -20.97
C SER A 28 2.12 -3.64 -21.56
N ARG A 29 2.69 -4.75 -22.05
CA ARG A 29 4.01 -4.76 -22.69
C ARG A 29 3.98 -4.13 -24.09
N GLN A 30 2.86 -4.26 -24.80
CA GLN A 30 2.73 -3.82 -26.20
C GLN A 30 1.69 -2.71 -26.40
N GLY A 31 0.90 -2.38 -25.38
CA GLY A 31 -0.11 -1.33 -25.44
C GLY A 31 0.07 -0.27 -24.36
N SER A 32 -0.85 0.68 -24.32
CA SER A 32 -0.94 1.70 -23.27
C SER A 32 -1.79 1.28 -22.07
N ASP A 33 -2.36 0.07 -22.11
CA ASP A 33 -3.28 -0.39 -21.07
C ASP A 33 -2.58 -0.58 -19.73
N THR A 34 -3.18 -0.04 -18.68
CA THR A 34 -2.71 -0.14 -17.31
C THR A 34 -3.88 -0.45 -16.41
N GLY A 35 -3.63 -1.19 -15.35
CA GLY A 35 -4.70 -1.56 -14.45
C GLY A 35 -4.19 -2.11 -13.13
N THR A 36 -5.12 -2.59 -12.33
CA THR A 36 -4.81 -3.16 -11.02
C THR A 36 -5.60 -4.43 -10.81
N ILE A 37 -4.90 -5.44 -10.31
CA ILE A 37 -5.46 -6.73 -9.92
C ILE A 37 -5.45 -6.79 -8.41
N ILE A 38 -6.64 -6.99 -7.82
CA ILE A 38 -6.81 -7.19 -6.39
C ILE A 38 -7.09 -8.67 -6.15
N CYS A 39 -6.37 -9.33 -5.27
CA CYS A 39 -6.60 -10.74 -4.97
C CYS A 39 -6.28 -11.09 -3.51
N GLY A 40 -6.79 -12.24 -3.07
CA GLY A 40 -6.55 -12.75 -1.73
C GLY A 40 -5.12 -13.25 -1.54
N LYS A 41 -4.74 -13.45 -0.27
CA LYS A 41 -3.40 -13.91 0.12
C LYS A 41 -2.94 -15.16 -0.66
N HIS A 42 -3.80 -16.17 -0.77
CA HIS A 42 -3.43 -17.44 -1.41
C HIS A 42 -3.08 -17.27 -2.90
N ALA A 43 -3.98 -16.62 -3.66
CA ALA A 43 -3.75 -16.35 -5.08
C ALA A 43 -2.51 -15.49 -5.32
N ALA A 44 -2.28 -14.49 -4.46
CA ALA A 44 -1.13 -13.62 -4.55
C ALA A 44 0.20 -14.34 -4.27
N GLU A 45 0.25 -15.19 -3.23
CA GLU A 45 1.45 -15.97 -2.92
C GLU A 45 1.79 -16.95 -4.03
N HIS A 46 0.78 -17.61 -4.60
CA HIS A 46 0.97 -18.48 -5.76
C HIS A 46 1.47 -17.70 -6.97
N PHE A 47 0.92 -16.51 -7.24
CA PHE A 47 1.39 -15.63 -8.31
C PHE A 47 2.85 -15.19 -8.11
N LEU A 48 3.23 -14.79 -6.89
CA LEU A 48 4.62 -14.42 -6.55
C LEU A 48 5.59 -15.60 -6.79
N GLN A 49 5.17 -16.82 -6.43
CA GLN A 49 5.95 -18.03 -6.68
C GLN A 49 6.15 -18.28 -8.18
N LEU A 50 5.11 -18.10 -9.00
CA LEU A 50 5.19 -18.27 -10.46
C LEU A 50 6.17 -17.30 -11.10
N ILE A 51 6.27 -16.07 -10.59
CA ILE A 51 7.21 -15.06 -11.10
C ILE A 51 8.58 -15.10 -10.40
N GLY A 52 8.84 -16.08 -9.54
CA GLY A 52 10.10 -16.24 -8.80
C GLY A 52 10.38 -15.12 -7.79
N HIS A 53 9.35 -14.42 -7.31
CA HIS A 53 9.49 -13.31 -6.37
C HIS A 53 9.28 -13.77 -4.93
N ALA A 54 10.09 -13.25 -3.99
CA ALA A 54 9.93 -13.52 -2.57
C ALA A 54 8.56 -13.08 -2.05
N LYS A 55 8.05 -13.74 -1.00
CA LYS A 55 6.81 -13.32 -0.35
C LYS A 55 6.93 -11.87 0.15
N LEU A 56 5.94 -11.05 -0.18
CA LEU A 56 5.89 -9.66 0.22
C LEU A 56 5.36 -9.55 1.66
N THR A 57 5.99 -8.70 2.47
CA THR A 57 5.54 -8.43 3.85
C THR A 57 4.18 -7.72 3.82
N MET A 58 3.27 -8.14 4.70
CA MET A 58 1.97 -7.49 4.80
C MET A 58 2.08 -6.14 5.49
N PHE A 59 1.60 -5.09 4.82
CA PHE A 59 1.40 -3.78 5.44
C PHE A 59 0.13 -3.78 6.29
N ASN A 60 0.28 -3.42 7.57
CA ASN A 60 -0.82 -3.16 8.49
C ASN A 60 -0.91 -1.65 8.75
N PRO A 61 -2.00 -0.98 8.32
CA PRO A 61 -2.17 0.46 8.49
C PRO A 61 -2.24 0.91 9.96
N LEU A 62 -2.69 0.09 10.91
CA LEU A 62 -2.93 0.58 12.27
C LEU A 62 -1.77 0.37 13.23
N VAL A 63 -0.82 -0.48 12.85
CA VAL A 63 0.39 -0.73 13.65
C VAL A 63 1.49 0.28 13.32
N SER A 64 1.44 0.95 12.16
CA SER A 64 2.44 1.94 11.76
C SER A 64 2.32 3.29 12.48
N GLN A 65 1.32 3.48 13.35
CA GLN A 65 1.10 4.72 14.10
C GLN A 65 1.97 4.81 15.38
N GLY A 66 2.67 3.74 15.73
CA GLY A 66 3.68 3.73 16.79
C GLY A 66 5.03 4.22 16.28
N GLY A 67 5.24 5.53 16.28
CA GLY A 67 6.59 6.08 16.21
C GLY A 67 7.35 5.70 17.47
N THR A 68 8.13 4.62 17.43
CA THR A 68 9.33 4.31 18.21
C THR A 68 9.78 2.89 17.86
N GLY A 69 11.08 2.64 17.83
CA GLY A 69 11.66 1.35 17.44
C GLY A 69 10.98 0.17 18.13
N GLY A 70 10.44 -0.74 17.33
CA GLY A 70 9.84 -1.99 17.79
C GLY A 70 10.14 -3.09 16.78
N THR A 71 11.19 -3.85 17.07
CA THR A 71 11.53 -5.12 16.43
C THR A 71 10.37 -6.10 16.57
N GLY A 72 9.49 -6.12 15.57
CA GLY A 72 8.48 -7.17 15.39
C GLY A 72 9.10 -8.40 14.73
N THR A 73 9.74 -9.25 15.52
CA THR A 73 10.10 -10.62 15.12
C THR A 73 8.84 -11.45 14.93
N ASN A 74 8.50 -11.76 13.67
CA ASN A 74 8.20 -13.12 13.21
C ASN A 74 7.82 -13.14 11.72
N GLY A 75 8.68 -13.76 10.93
CA GLY A 75 8.51 -13.95 9.50
C GLY A 75 9.85 -13.92 8.81
N THR A 76 10.52 -15.07 8.76
CA THR A 76 11.80 -15.31 8.11
C THR A 76 11.70 -15.01 6.61
N SER A 77 11.90 -13.75 6.23
CA SER A 77 12.33 -13.37 4.90
C SER A 77 13.56 -12.49 5.07
N GLN A 78 14.71 -13.05 4.69
CA GLN A 78 15.96 -12.31 4.49
C GLN A 78 15.76 -11.34 3.31
N GLY A 79 14.97 -10.29 3.50
CA GLY A 79 15.02 -9.10 2.68
C GLY A 79 16.07 -8.20 3.29
N ALA A 80 17.08 -7.82 2.51
CA ALA A 80 18.12 -6.86 2.90
C ALA A 80 17.49 -5.74 3.74
N HIS A 81 18.05 -5.49 4.93
CA HIS A 81 17.57 -4.47 5.86
C HIS A 81 17.69 -3.11 5.17
N LYS A 82 16.64 -2.75 4.46
CA LYS A 82 16.64 -1.60 3.57
C LYS A 82 16.65 -0.37 4.44
N THR A 83 17.74 0.38 4.42
CA THR A 83 17.82 1.65 5.16
C THR A 83 16.81 2.60 4.54
N TRP A 84 15.85 3.02 5.34
CA TRP A 84 14.82 3.98 4.95
C TRP A 84 15.15 5.33 5.56
N ASP A 85 15.15 6.37 4.74
CA ASP A 85 14.99 7.75 5.19
C ASP A 85 13.61 7.91 5.87
N ALA A 86 13.57 8.71 6.94
CA ALA A 86 12.36 8.87 7.75
C ALA A 86 11.20 9.50 6.95
N ALA A 87 11.50 10.50 6.10
CA ALA A 87 10.48 11.16 5.28
C ALA A 87 10.05 10.27 4.11
N ALA A 88 10.97 9.48 3.53
CA ALA A 88 10.64 8.51 2.49
C ALA A 88 9.72 7.42 3.02
N LYS A 89 9.99 6.92 4.23
CA LYS A 89 9.15 5.93 4.92
C LYS A 89 7.76 6.50 5.22
N GLN A 90 7.69 7.72 5.76
CA GLN A 90 6.41 8.37 6.04
C GLN A 90 5.55 8.54 4.77
N LEU A 91 6.16 8.91 3.65
CA LEU A 91 5.46 9.07 2.38
C LEU A 91 5.02 7.71 1.80
N HIS A 92 5.85 6.68 1.93
CA HIS A 92 5.50 5.30 1.53
C HIS A 92 4.31 4.77 2.33
N ASP A 93 4.35 4.89 3.65
CA ASP A 93 3.28 4.48 4.54
C ASP A 93 1.99 5.25 4.21
N SER A 94 2.08 6.57 3.98
CA SER A 94 0.95 7.40 3.57
C SER A 94 0.29 6.91 2.27
N ILE A 95 1.08 6.52 1.27
CA ILE A 95 0.55 5.96 0.02
C ILE A 95 -0.16 4.62 0.29
N ASN A 96 0.42 3.75 1.12
CA ASN A 96 -0.21 2.50 1.49
C ASN A 96 -1.54 2.74 2.23
N PHE A 97 -1.60 3.71 3.14
CA PHE A 97 -2.85 4.12 3.77
C PHE A 97 -3.90 4.54 2.75
N LEU A 98 -3.56 5.38 1.78
CA LEU A 98 -4.50 5.80 0.74
C LEU A 98 -5.07 4.61 -0.03
N VAL A 99 -4.24 3.61 -0.35
CA VAL A 99 -4.68 2.37 -1.01
C VAL A 99 -5.63 1.54 -0.14
N VAL A 100 -5.48 1.59 1.19
CA VAL A 100 -6.43 0.94 2.12
C VAL A 100 -7.72 1.75 2.27
N CYS A 101 -7.60 3.06 2.42
CA CYS A 101 -8.71 3.99 2.62
C CYS A 101 -9.64 4.07 1.41
N TRP A 102 -9.06 3.96 0.21
CA TRP A 102 -9.82 4.00 -1.04
C TRP A 102 -10.20 2.60 -1.50
N SER A 103 -11.47 2.46 -1.88
CA SER A 103 -11.97 1.27 -2.57
C SER A 103 -11.53 1.23 -4.04
N SER A 104 -10.93 2.32 -4.53
CA SER A 104 -10.39 2.42 -5.90
C SER A 104 -8.93 2.00 -5.93
N PRO A 105 -8.47 1.34 -7.01
CA PRO A 105 -7.05 1.06 -7.22
C PRO A 105 -6.15 2.29 -7.18
N PRO A 106 -4.87 2.15 -6.76
CA PRO A 106 -3.89 3.20 -6.95
C PRO A 106 -3.73 3.47 -8.45
N GLY A 107 -4.02 4.71 -8.86
CA GLY A 107 -3.71 5.15 -10.22
C GLY A 107 -2.20 5.16 -10.51
N PRO A 108 -1.81 5.34 -11.79
CA PRO A 108 -0.41 5.30 -12.23
C PRO A 108 0.50 6.23 -11.43
N ALA A 109 0.03 7.43 -11.09
CA ALA A 109 0.80 8.40 -10.30
C ALA A 109 1.18 7.89 -8.90
N LEU A 110 0.25 7.24 -8.19
CA LEU A 110 0.54 6.67 -6.86
C LEU A 110 1.53 5.51 -6.97
N PHE A 111 1.36 4.65 -7.97
CA PHE A 111 2.26 3.55 -8.24
C PHE A 111 3.68 4.04 -8.55
N ASP A 112 3.82 5.01 -9.45
CA ASP A 112 5.12 5.56 -9.86
C ASP A 112 5.85 6.22 -8.69
N ILE A 113 5.13 6.97 -7.85
CA ILE A 113 5.72 7.58 -6.66
C ILE A 113 6.17 6.50 -5.68
N LYS A 114 5.31 5.51 -5.38
CA LYS A 114 5.65 4.39 -4.48
C LYS A 114 6.85 3.60 -4.98
N SER A 115 6.89 3.27 -6.27
CA SER A 115 7.98 2.52 -6.89
C SER A 115 9.32 3.28 -6.82
N ARG A 116 9.29 4.60 -7.01
CA ARG A 116 10.49 5.44 -6.85
C ARG A 116 10.95 5.53 -5.40
N LEU A 117 10.03 5.62 -4.43
CA LEU A 117 10.39 5.61 -3.00
C LEU A 117 10.98 4.27 -2.58
N GLU A 118 10.42 3.16 -3.07
CA GLU A 118 11.01 1.86 -2.83
C GLU A 118 12.38 1.76 -3.52
N LYS A 119 12.55 2.23 -4.75
CA LYS A 119 13.87 2.17 -5.41
C LYS A 119 14.95 3.00 -4.70
N PHE A 120 14.57 4.13 -4.11
CA PHE A 120 15.47 5.10 -3.49
C PHE A 120 15.07 5.39 -2.05
N SER A 121 14.93 4.33 -1.26
CA SER A 121 14.42 4.41 0.10
C SER A 121 15.36 5.13 1.06
N ASP A 122 16.65 5.17 0.76
CA ASP A 122 17.74 5.67 1.58
C ASP A 122 17.88 7.20 1.57
N ARG A 123 17.09 7.89 0.73
CA ARG A 123 17.15 9.34 0.57
C ARG A 123 15.78 10.00 0.69
N PRO A 124 15.72 11.29 1.06
CA PRO A 124 14.46 12.00 1.19
C PRO A 124 13.68 12.06 -0.12
N PRO A 125 12.34 12.07 -0.05
CA PRO A 125 11.47 12.17 -1.21
C PRO A 125 11.64 13.53 -1.89
N LEU A 126 11.46 13.57 -3.21
CA LEU A 126 11.48 14.83 -3.94
C LEU A 126 10.27 15.71 -3.52
N PRO A 127 10.44 17.04 -3.41
CA PRO A 127 9.32 17.94 -3.13
C PRO A 127 8.15 17.78 -4.12
N SER A 128 8.45 17.43 -5.38
CA SER A 128 7.44 17.14 -6.40
C SER A 128 6.60 15.90 -6.08
N GLN A 129 7.20 14.87 -5.47
CA GLN A 129 6.48 13.66 -5.02
C GLN A 129 5.55 14.00 -3.86
N VAL A 130 6.04 14.75 -2.87
CA VAL A 130 5.23 15.21 -1.74
C VAL A 130 4.06 16.07 -2.22
N LYS A 131 4.31 17.02 -3.12
CA LYS A 131 3.27 17.87 -3.73
C LYS A 131 2.23 17.06 -4.50
N ALA A 132 2.66 16.05 -5.26
CA ALA A 132 1.76 15.17 -6.00
C ALA A 132 0.83 14.39 -5.05
N ILE A 133 1.36 13.80 -3.97
CA ILE A 133 0.54 13.11 -2.97
C ILE A 133 -0.43 14.07 -2.28
N ASN A 134 0.02 15.25 -1.87
CA ASN A 134 -0.87 16.26 -1.28
C ASN A 134 -1.98 16.70 -2.24
N THR A 135 -1.68 16.81 -3.53
CA THR A 135 -2.68 17.13 -4.57
C THR A 135 -3.70 15.99 -4.71
N ILE A 136 -3.25 14.74 -4.64
CA ILE A 136 -4.12 13.56 -4.70
C ILE A 136 -5.02 13.48 -3.46
N ILE A 137 -4.49 13.75 -2.26
CA ILE A 137 -5.28 13.85 -1.02
C ILE A 137 -6.30 15.00 -1.10
N GLY A 138 -5.89 16.16 -1.62
CA GLY A 138 -6.79 17.32 -1.78
C GLY A 138 -7.95 17.09 -2.74
N LYS A 139 -7.86 16.06 -3.60
CA LYS A 139 -8.94 15.60 -4.48
C LYS A 139 -9.85 14.55 -3.85
N ASP A 140 -9.65 14.17 -2.58
CA ASP A 140 -10.55 13.26 -1.87
C ASP A 140 -11.98 13.84 -1.89
N VAL A 141 -12.93 13.03 -2.34
CA VAL A 141 -14.34 13.44 -2.51
C VAL A 141 -14.97 13.92 -1.20
N LYS A 142 -14.49 13.37 -0.08
CA LYS A 142 -14.95 13.74 1.27
C LYS A 142 -14.10 14.85 1.90
N LYS A 143 -13.11 15.40 1.17
CA LYS A 143 -12.16 16.43 1.61
C LYS A 143 -11.45 16.09 2.93
N ARG A 144 -11.21 14.80 3.17
CA ARG A 144 -10.58 14.34 4.41
C ARG A 144 -9.07 14.45 4.34
N THR A 145 -8.44 14.76 5.48
CA THR A 145 -7.00 14.58 5.66
C THR A 145 -6.65 13.12 5.90
N LEU A 146 -5.38 12.75 5.71
CA LEU A 146 -4.91 11.38 5.99
C LEU A 146 -5.21 10.97 7.45
N SER A 147 -5.00 11.88 8.41
CA SER A 147 -5.30 11.66 9.82
C SER A 147 -6.79 11.43 10.08
N GLN A 148 -7.68 12.15 9.38
CA GLN A 148 -9.13 11.94 9.49
C GLN A 148 -9.53 10.58 8.90
N MET A 149 -8.94 10.18 7.78
CA MET A 149 -9.18 8.85 7.21
C MET A 149 -8.74 7.75 8.18
N ILE A 150 -7.57 7.89 8.81
CA ILE A 150 -7.08 6.95 9.83
C ILE A 150 -8.02 6.92 11.04
N GLY A 151 -8.44 8.09 11.54
CA GLY A 151 -9.37 8.17 12.67
C GLY A 151 -10.73 7.52 12.37
N GLU A 152 -11.26 7.68 11.17
CA GLU A 152 -12.47 6.98 10.72
C GLU A 152 -12.26 5.48 10.61
N LEU A 153 -11.09 5.04 10.15
CA LEU A 153 -10.74 3.62 10.06
C LEU A 153 -10.60 2.98 11.45
N ALA A 154 -9.94 3.66 12.39
CA ALA A 154 -9.78 3.17 13.76
C ALA A 154 -11.12 3.03 14.49
N LYS A 155 -12.07 3.94 14.28
CA LYS A 155 -13.42 3.89 14.88
C LYS A 155 -14.29 2.74 14.37
N LYS A 156 -13.97 2.14 13.22
CA LYS A 156 -14.73 1.02 12.63
C LYS A 156 -14.32 -0.35 13.16
N ILE A 157 -13.32 -0.38 14.04
CA ILE A 157 -12.81 -1.61 14.63
C ILE A 157 -13.41 -1.66 16.04
N PRO A 158 -14.27 -2.66 16.33
CA PRO A 158 -14.90 -2.81 17.65
C PRO A 158 -13.90 -3.14 18.75
#